data_AF-A0A1W1CQT7-F1
#
_entry.id   AF-A0A1W1CQT7-F1
#
_cell.length_a   1.000
_cell.length_b   1.000
_cell.length_c   1.000
_cell.angle_alpha   90.00
_cell.angle_beta   90.00
_cell.angle_gamma   90.00
#
_symmetry.space_group_name_H-M   'P 1'
#
loop_
_entity.id
_entity.type
_entity.pdbx_description
1 polymer ?
#
loop_
_entity_poly.entity_id
_entity_poly.type
_entity_poly.pdbx_seq_one_letter_code
_entity_poly.pdbx_strand_id
1 'polypeptide(L)'
;MSISSDKKSGLITVKYSDANRAYPPLIIDAFLRDASAYLVQNNLNIIDKKLKYFSKEMQNADGFELRQSLSSMISKILQEKVMMKSKEYYQCDVLTVANPAYIKDKSKPKRGLILVVSFITSIILGIFLVFFLEFIKGTKEEESNE
;
A
#
# COMPACT_ATOMS: atom_id res chain seq x y z
N MET A 1 -1.72 -7.20 3.47
CA MET A 1 -1.84 -5.80 3.01
C MET A 1 -0.52 -5.41 2.34
N SER A 2 -0.55 -4.58 1.30
CA SER A 2 0.67 -4.08 0.64
C SER A 2 0.55 -2.59 0.39
N ILE A 3 1.63 -1.84 0.63
CA ILE A 3 1.71 -0.40 0.39
C ILE A 3 2.83 -0.16 -0.63
N SER A 4 2.55 0.62 -1.65
CA SER A 4 3.53 1.02 -2.67
C SER A 4 3.46 2.52 -2.93
N SER A 5 4.58 3.16 -3.18
CA SER A 5 4.67 4.58 -3.52
C SER A 5 5.25 4.77 -4.92
N ASP A 6 4.57 5.54 -5.75
CA ASP A 6 5.09 5.97 -7.04
C ASP A 6 5.86 7.29 -6.88
N LYS A 7 7.16 7.25 -7.12
CA LYS A 7 8.06 8.41 -6.98
C LYS A 7 7.80 9.53 -7.99
N LYS A 8 7.20 9.22 -9.15
CA LYS A 8 6.95 10.23 -10.19
C LYS A 8 5.69 11.04 -9.89
N SER A 9 4.63 10.36 -9.46
CA SER A 9 3.34 10.99 -9.16
C SER A 9 3.15 11.35 -7.69
N GLY A 10 3.99 10.83 -6.79
CA GLY A 10 3.83 10.96 -5.34
C GLY A 10 2.68 10.11 -4.78
N LEU A 11 2.03 9.30 -5.61
CA LEU A 11 0.86 8.53 -5.20
C LEU A 11 1.25 7.34 -4.31
N ILE A 12 0.49 7.17 -3.23
CA ILE A 12 0.60 6.02 -2.35
C ILE A 12 -0.60 5.11 -2.63
N THR A 13 -0.32 3.86 -2.96
CA THR A 13 -1.34 2.85 -3.21
C THR A 13 -1.34 1.83 -2.08
N VAL A 14 -2.47 1.69 -1.39
CA VAL A 14 -2.69 0.66 -0.38
C VAL A 14 -3.58 -0.42 -1.00
N LYS A 15 -3.17 -1.68 -0.88
CA LYS A 15 -3.94 -2.83 -1.39
C LYS A 15 -4.16 -3.85 -0.28
N TYR A 16 -5.37 -4.36 -0.23
CA TYR A 16 -5.76 -5.46 0.64
C TYR A 16 -6.66 -6.41 -0.14
N SER A 17 -6.48 -7.71 0.10
CA SER A 17 -7.23 -8.78 -0.56
C SER A 17 -7.62 -9.79 0.49
N ASP A 18 -8.89 -10.19 0.44
CA ASP A 18 -9.48 -11.18 1.35
C ASP A 18 -10.32 -12.18 0.54
N ALA A 19 -10.62 -13.33 1.12
CA ALA A 19 -11.56 -14.29 0.56
C ALA A 19 -13.00 -13.73 0.55
N ASN A 20 -13.38 -12.94 1.56
CA ASN A 20 -14.69 -12.30 1.60
C ASN A 20 -14.62 -10.87 1.04
N ARG A 21 -15.48 -10.61 0.04
CA ARG A 21 -15.62 -9.32 -0.67
C ARG A 21 -15.92 -8.13 0.25
N ALA A 22 -16.58 -8.34 1.38
CA ALA A 22 -17.03 -7.27 2.26
C ALA A 22 -15.91 -6.67 3.13
N TYR A 23 -14.86 -7.43 3.43
CA TYR A 23 -13.80 -6.96 4.32
C TYR A 23 -12.83 -5.96 3.70
N PRO A 24 -12.44 -6.05 2.41
CA PRO A 24 -11.44 -5.13 1.87
C PRO A 24 -11.76 -3.64 1.99
N PRO A 25 -12.98 -3.17 1.68
CA PRO A 25 -13.34 -1.77 1.94
C PRO A 25 -13.23 -1.40 3.41
N LEU A 26 -13.81 -2.22 4.30
CA LEU A 26 -13.81 -1.99 5.74
C LEU A 26 -12.39 -1.87 6.33
N ILE A 27 -11.50 -2.77 5.92
CA ILE A 27 -10.12 -2.81 6.41
C ILE A 27 -9.31 -1.64 5.87
N ILE A 28 -9.51 -1.24 4.61
CA ILE A 28 -8.83 -0.08 4.04
C ILE A 28 -9.30 1.20 4.72
N ASP A 29 -10.61 1.38 4.93
CA ASP A 29 -11.16 2.57 5.58
C ASP A 29 -10.71 2.68 7.05
N ALA A 30 -10.72 1.56 7.78
CA ALA A 30 -10.19 1.51 9.14
C ALA A 30 -8.69 1.86 9.18
N PHE A 31 -7.90 1.28 8.27
CA PHE A 31 -6.47 1.56 8.17
C PHE A 31 -6.19 3.04 7.86
N LEU A 32 -6.91 3.65 6.90
CA LEU A 32 -6.72 5.06 6.55
C LEU A 32 -7.05 5.99 7.72
N ARG A 33 -8.12 5.68 8.44
CA ARG A 33 -8.54 6.44 9.63
C ARG A 33 -7.51 6.34 10.74
N ASP A 34 -7.06 5.13 11.06
CA ASP A 34 -6.09 4.90 12.13
C ASP A 34 -4.72 5.49 11.79
N ALA A 35 -4.28 5.35 10.54
CA ALA A 35 -3.05 5.96 10.06
C ALA A 35 -3.12 7.50 10.15
N SER A 36 -4.22 8.11 9.72
CA SER A 36 -4.45 9.55 9.83
C SER A 36 -4.40 10.01 11.29
N ALA A 37 -5.14 9.32 12.18
CA ALA A 37 -5.17 9.63 13.60
C ALA A 37 -3.78 9.51 14.25
N TYR A 38 -3.02 8.47 13.92
CA TYR A 38 -1.65 8.30 14.40
C TYR A 38 -0.73 9.45 13.96
N LEU A 39 -0.78 9.85 12.69
CA LEU A 39 0.04 10.95 12.17
C LEU A 39 -0.32 12.30 12.82
N VAL A 40 -1.62 12.57 12.99
CA VAL A 40 -2.09 13.77 13.69
C VAL A 40 -1.57 13.79 15.12
N GLN A 41 -1.73 12.70 15.88
CA GLN A 41 -1.27 12.62 17.27
C GLN A 41 0.25 12.82 17.39
N ASN A 42 1.02 12.18 16.51
CA ASN A 42 2.48 12.35 16.49
C ASN A 42 2.89 13.79 16.22
N ASN A 43 2.23 14.46 15.26
CA ASN A 43 2.54 15.85 14.91
C ASN A 43 2.04 16.86 15.95
N LEU A 44 0.93 16.59 16.65
CA LEU A 44 0.47 17.44 17.75
C LEU A 44 1.52 17.56 18.86
N ASN A 45 2.18 16.46 19.22
CA ASN A 45 3.26 16.48 20.21
C ASN A 45 4.45 17.36 19.78
N ILE A 46 4.81 17.32 18.49
CA ILE A 46 5.88 18.14 17.94
C ILE A 46 5.49 19.62 17.97
N ILE A 47 4.24 19.93 17.60
CA ILE A 47 3.71 21.29 17.55
C ILE A 47 3.58 21.90 18.94
N ASP A 48 3.11 21.13 19.93
CA ASP A 48 2.98 21.61 21.30
C ASP A 48 4.36 21.94 21.90
N LYS A 49 5.39 21.15 21.59
CA LYS A 49 6.79 21.46 21.95
C LYS A 49 7.27 22.75 21.27
N LYS A 50 6.99 22.92 19.97
CA LYS A 50 7.34 24.15 19.23
C LYS A 50 6.64 25.38 19.81
N LEU A 51 5.33 25.32 20.03
CA LEU A 51 4.55 26.41 20.63
C LEU A 51 5.10 26.80 22.00
N LYS A 52 5.41 25.81 22.85
CA LYS A 52 6.02 26.06 24.16
C LYS A 52 7.36 26.76 24.05
N TYR A 53 8.22 26.31 23.13
CA TYR A 53 9.52 26.92 22.89
C TYR A 53 9.40 28.37 22.40
N PHE A 54 8.65 28.62 21.31
CA PHE A 54 8.50 29.96 20.75
C PHE A 54 7.76 30.94 21.69
N SER A 55 6.80 30.45 22.47
CA SER A 55 6.13 31.27 23.49
C SER A 55 7.09 31.71 24.58
N LYS A 56 8.05 30.85 24.96
CA LYS A 56 9.10 31.20 25.92
C LYS A 56 10.09 32.22 25.34
N GLU A 57 10.55 32.00 24.11
CA GLU A 57 11.44 32.95 23.42
C GLU A 57 10.79 34.32 23.25
N MET A 58 9.48 34.38 22.97
CA MET A 58 8.75 35.65 22.84
C MET A 58 8.66 36.44 24.15
N GLN A 59 8.57 35.76 25.29
CA GLN A 59 8.58 36.42 26.61
C GLN A 59 9.95 37.02 26.93
N ASN A 60 11.03 36.37 26.48
CA ASN A 60 12.41 36.81 26.68
C ASN A 60 12.91 37.74 25.57
N ALA A 61 12.13 37.92 24.50
CA ALA A 61 12.53 38.73 23.35
C ALA A 61 12.50 40.22 23.70
N ASP A 62 13.66 40.86 23.55
CA ASP A 62 13.83 42.30 23.59
C ASP A 62 13.55 42.91 22.22
N GLY A 63 12.70 43.93 22.18
CA GLY A 63 12.32 44.64 20.96
C GLY A 63 10.94 44.26 20.40
N PHE A 64 10.20 45.30 19.97
CA PHE A 64 8.85 45.17 19.40
C PHE A 64 8.83 44.32 18.12
N GLU A 65 9.81 44.51 17.22
CA GLU A 65 9.87 43.78 15.95
C GLU A 65 10.02 42.27 16.13
N LEU A 66 10.88 41.84 17.07
CA LEU A 66 11.11 40.42 17.36
C LEU A 66 9.85 39.77 17.93
N ARG A 67 9.15 40.45 18.86
CA ARG A 67 7.87 39.99 19.40
C ARG A 67 6.79 39.89 18.33
N GLN A 68 6.74 40.83 17.40
CA GLN A 68 5.79 40.81 16.28
C GLN A 68 6.05 39.62 15.35
N SER A 69 7.32 39.37 15.01
CA SER A 69 7.73 38.22 14.19
C SER A 69 7.39 36.88 14.86
N LEU A 70 7.70 36.74 16.15
CA LEU A 70 7.39 35.54 16.94
C LEU A 70 5.87 35.32 17.07
N SER A 71 5.08 36.39 17.28
CA SER A 71 3.62 36.31 17.32
C SER A 71 3.04 35.81 15.99
N SER A 72 3.57 36.29 14.86
CA SER A 72 3.19 35.81 13.53
C SER A 72 3.53 34.33 13.35
N MET A 73 4.71 33.90 13.81
CA MET A 73 5.13 32.50 13.73
C MET A 73 4.25 31.58 14.59
N ILE A 74 3.93 31.99 15.83
CA ILE A 74 3.01 31.27 16.72
C ILE A 74 1.62 31.16 16.08
N SER A 75 1.13 32.24 15.48
CA SER A 75 -0.17 32.25 14.79
C SER A 75 -0.20 31.26 13.62
N LYS A 76 0.87 31.20 12.83
CA LYS A 76 1.01 30.20 11.74
C LYS A 76 1.00 28.76 12.27
N ILE A 77 1.74 28.50 13.34
CA ILE A 77 1.79 27.16 13.97
C ILE A 77 0.40 26.79 14.52
N LEU A 78 -0.32 27.74 15.12
CA LEU A 78 -1.67 27.51 15.64
C LEU A 78 -2.68 27.26 14.51
N GLN A 79 -2.58 28.02 13.42
CA GLN A 79 -3.39 27.78 12.21
C GLN A 79 -3.14 26.38 11.66
N GLU A 80 -1.87 25.96 11.55
CA GLU A 80 -1.51 24.60 11.15
C GLU A 80 -2.14 23.56 12.09
N LYS A 81 -2.04 23.76 13.41
CA LYS A 81 -2.67 22.90 14.43
C LYS A 81 -4.17 22.70 14.19
N VAL A 82 -4.88 23.79 13.91
CA VAL A 82 -6.33 23.76 13.63
C VAL A 82 -6.62 23.05 12.31
N MET A 83 -5.89 23.38 11.25
CA MET A 83 -6.09 22.77 9.92
C MET A 83 -5.87 21.25 9.94
N MET A 84 -4.94 20.74 10.74
CA MET A 84 -4.75 19.29 10.86
C MET A 84 -5.91 18.60 11.57
N LYS A 85 -6.42 19.21 12.63
CA LYS A 85 -7.56 18.65 13.38
C LYS A 85 -8.86 18.68 12.59
N SER A 86 -8.98 19.58 11.61
CA SER A 86 -10.19 19.72 10.80
C SER A 86 -10.22 18.80 9.57
N LYS A 87 -9.09 18.25 9.15
CA LYS A 87 -9.02 17.34 7.99
C LYS A 87 -9.38 15.91 8.41
N GLU A 88 -10.16 15.22 7.57
CA GLU A 88 -10.48 13.80 7.76
C GLU A 88 -9.24 12.92 7.57
N TYR A 89 -8.48 13.18 6.50
CA TYR A 89 -7.21 12.51 6.20
C TYR A 89 -6.06 13.52 6.24
N TYR A 90 -5.06 13.25 7.07
CA TYR A 90 -3.91 14.12 7.24
C TYR A 90 -2.85 13.88 6.14
N GLN A 91 -2.39 14.96 5.49
CA GLN A 91 -1.40 14.99 4.39
C GLN A 91 -1.72 14.21 3.11
N CYS A 92 -2.85 13.49 3.04
CA CYS A 92 -3.23 12.72 1.87
C CYS A 92 -4.68 13.02 1.48
N ASP A 93 -4.90 13.28 0.20
CA ASP A 93 -6.24 13.32 -0.38
C ASP A 93 -6.57 11.94 -0.96
N VAL A 94 -7.75 11.41 -0.63
CA VAL A 94 -8.21 10.11 -1.12
C VAL A 94 -8.72 10.27 -2.55
N LEU A 95 -7.93 9.79 -3.52
CA LEU A 95 -8.30 9.84 -4.94
C LEU A 95 -9.25 8.72 -5.36
N THR A 96 -9.16 7.57 -4.68
CA THR A 96 -9.96 6.38 -5.00
C THR A 96 -10.57 5.83 -3.72
N VAL A 97 -11.90 5.73 -3.69
CA VAL A 97 -12.63 5.16 -2.56
C VAL A 97 -12.60 3.64 -2.67
N ALA A 98 -12.38 2.97 -1.54
CA ALA A 98 -12.40 1.52 -1.49
C ALA A 98 -13.85 1.03 -1.65
N ASN A 99 -14.14 0.37 -2.77
CA ASN A 99 -15.44 -0.22 -3.05
C ASN A 99 -15.34 -1.73 -3.14
N PRO A 100 -16.39 -2.48 -2.75
CA PRO A 100 -16.36 -3.93 -2.81
C PRO A 100 -16.27 -4.38 -4.28
N ALA A 101 -15.23 -5.16 -4.61
CA ALA A 101 -14.94 -5.59 -5.98
C ALA A 101 -16.12 -6.34 -6.62
N TYR A 102 -16.48 -6.06 -7.87
CA TYR A 102 -17.63 -6.72 -8.52
C TYR A 102 -17.52 -8.25 -8.50
N ILE A 103 -18.63 -8.97 -8.30
CA ILE A 103 -18.63 -10.43 -8.02
C ILE A 103 -17.94 -11.25 -9.13
N LYS A 104 -18.08 -10.80 -10.39
CA LYS A 104 -17.47 -11.48 -11.55
C LYS A 104 -15.98 -11.14 -11.72
N ASP A 105 -15.52 -10.08 -11.07
CA ASP A 105 -14.15 -9.59 -11.19
C ASP A 105 -13.27 -10.21 -10.08
N LYS A 106 -12.95 -11.50 -10.24
CA LYS A 106 -12.10 -12.22 -9.31
C LYS A 106 -10.64 -11.92 -9.60
N SER A 107 -9.93 -11.35 -8.63
CA SER A 107 -8.50 -11.05 -8.76
C SER A 107 -7.66 -12.33 -8.95
N LYS A 108 -8.05 -13.43 -8.28
CA LYS A 108 -7.38 -14.73 -8.32
C LYS A 108 -8.35 -15.89 -8.01
N PRO A 109 -8.07 -17.12 -8.50
CA PRO A 109 -7.03 -17.48 -9.47
C PRO A 109 -7.44 -17.14 -10.92
N LYS A 110 -6.47 -16.83 -11.77
CA LYS A 110 -6.67 -16.60 -13.21
C LYS A 110 -6.90 -17.95 -13.93
N ARG A 111 -8.13 -18.46 -13.87
CA ARG A 111 -8.50 -19.79 -14.39
C ARG A 111 -8.11 -19.99 -15.86
N GLY A 112 -8.25 -18.96 -16.70
CA GLY A 112 -7.83 -19.02 -18.10
C GLY A 112 -6.33 -19.25 -18.28
N LEU A 113 -5.50 -18.55 -17.49
CA LEU A 113 -4.04 -18.74 -17.53
C LEU A 113 -3.67 -20.16 -17.11
N ILE A 114 -4.30 -20.68 -16.06
CA ILE A 114 -4.05 -22.04 -15.56
C ILE A 114 -4.38 -23.06 -16.65
N LEU A 115 -5.53 -22.93 -17.32
CA LEU A 115 -5.94 -23.84 -18.40
C LEU A 115 -4.96 -23.85 -19.57
N VAL A 116 -4.51 -22.67 -20.02
CA VAL A 116 -3.55 -22.57 -21.13
C VAL A 116 -2.22 -23.22 -20.76
N VAL A 117 -1.71 -22.93 -19.55
CA VAL A 117 -0.44 -23.50 -19.08
C VAL A 117 -0.56 -25.02 -18.90
N SER A 118 -1.65 -25.52 -18.31
CA SER A 118 -1.86 -26.97 -18.16
C SER A 118 -1.98 -27.70 -19.50
N PHE A 119 -2.62 -27.07 -20.48
CA PHE A 119 -2.78 -27.66 -21.81
C PHE A 119 -1.43 -27.78 -22.53
N ILE A 120 -0.65 -26.70 -22.57
CA ILE A 120 0.68 -26.70 -23.22
C ILE A 120 1.62 -27.70 -22.51
N THR A 121 1.63 -27.71 -21.17
CA THR A 121 2.46 -28.64 -20.40
C THR A 121 2.08 -30.10 -20.63
N SER A 122 0.79 -30.43 -20.78
CA SER A 122 0.36 -31.80 -21.11
C SER A 122 0.85 -32.28 -22.49
N ILE A 123 0.88 -31.40 -23.49
CA ILE A 123 1.38 -31.74 -24.84
C ILE A 123 2.87 -32.02 -24.79
N ILE A 124 3.63 -31.15 -24.13
CA ILE A 124 5.08 -31.31 -23.96
C ILE A 124 5.38 -32.62 -23.24
N LEU A 125 4.69 -32.90 -22.12
CA LEU A 125 4.84 -34.15 -21.38
C LEU A 125 4.46 -35.37 -22.22
N GLY A 126 3.41 -35.28 -23.05
CA GLY A 126 3.01 -36.36 -23.95
C GLY A 126 4.11 -36.73 -24.95
N ILE A 127 4.76 -35.74 -25.54
CA ILE A 127 5.89 -35.94 -26.46
C ILE A 127 7.07 -36.59 -25.72
N PHE A 128 7.42 -36.09 -24.54
CA PHE A 128 8.47 -36.69 -23.70
C PHE A 128 8.17 -38.15 -23.33
N LEU A 129 6.90 -38.47 -23.05
CA LEU A 129 6.48 -39.82 -22.68
C LEU A 129 6.68 -40.80 -23.84
N VAL A 130 6.37 -40.39 -25.08
CA VAL A 130 6.64 -41.20 -26.28
C VAL A 130 8.14 -41.47 -26.44
N PHE A 131 8.98 -40.44 -26.30
CA PHE A 131 10.44 -40.63 -26.35
C PHE A 131 10.95 -41.57 -25.25
N PHE A 132 10.39 -41.48 -24.05
CA PHE A 132 10.76 -42.36 -22.93
C PHE A 132 10.40 -43.83 -23.20
N LEU A 133 9.22 -44.07 -23.78
CA LEU A 133 8.78 -45.42 -24.15
C LEU A 133 9.64 -46.00 -25.28
N GLU A 134 9.95 -45.19 -26.29
CA GLU A 134 10.81 -45.62 -27.40
C GLU A 134 12.23 -45.94 -26.91
N PHE A 135 12.78 -45.12 -26.01
CA PHE A 135 14.08 -45.37 -25.38
C PHE A 135 14.10 -46.72 -24.64
N ILE A 136 13.10 -47.00 -23.79
CA ILE A 136 13.00 -48.28 -23.07
C ILE A 136 12.85 -49.46 -24.02
N LYS A 137 12.11 -49.29 -25.12
CA LYS A 137 11.90 -50.34 -26.11
C LYS A 137 13.19 -50.63 -26.89
N GLY A 138 13.92 -49.60 -27.32
CA GLY A 138 15.21 -49.75 -28.00
C GLY A 138 16.23 -50.55 -27.18
N THR A 139 16.31 -50.30 -25.86
CA THR A 139 17.22 -51.06 -24.99
C THR A 139 16.86 -52.54 -24.88
N LYS A 140 15.57 -52.90 -24.94
CA LYS A 140 15.13 -54.31 -24.88
C LYS A 140 15.37 -55.07 -26.18
N GLU A 141 15.27 -54.40 -27.32
CA GLU A 141 15.54 -55.04 -28.62
C GLU A 141 17.05 -55.29 -28.80
N GLU A 142 17.92 -54.44 -28.25
CA GLU A 142 19.37 -54.66 -28.20
C GLU A 142 19.79 -55.87 -27.33
N GLU A 143 19.17 -56.08 -26.17
CA GLU A 143 19.44 -57.26 -25.31
C GLU A 143 18.95 -58.60 -25.89
N SER A 144 18.02 -58.57 -26.87
CA SER A 144 17.44 -59.79 -27.47
C SER A 144 18.14 -60.26 -28.75
N ASN A 145 19.04 -59.44 -29.30
CA ASN A 145 19.80 -59.71 -30.53
C ASN A 145 21.28 -60.04 -30.26
N GLU A 146 21.64 -60.29 -29.00
CA GLU A 146 22.95 -60.83 -28.55
C GLU A 146 22.78 -62.28 -28.07
#